data_AF-A0A6M2D5H0-F1
#
_entry.id   AF-A0A6M2D5H0-F1
#
_cell.length_a   1.000
_cell.length_b   1.000
_cell.length_c   1.000
_cell.angle_alpha   90.00
_cell.angle_beta   90.00
_cell.angle_gamma   90.00
#
_symmetry.space_group_name_H-M   'P 1'
#
loop_
_entity.id
_entity.type
_entity.pdbx_description
1 polymer ?
#
loop_
_entity_poly.entity_id
_entity_poly.type
_entity_poly.pdbx_seq_one_letter_code
_entity_poly.pdbx_strand_id
1 'polypeptide(L)'
;MKTYLCLLLVAFLCVDWAQTNKLPRICELDDKDHDFLITCVKEKSETEVMTKLTAVMKALHCGEDMKCGIKKACTEFQGSLVKVGQGIFLNEDVLKIRELFTSCLDKQ
;
A
#
# COMPACT_ATOMS: atom_id res chain seq x y z
N MET A 1 -16.08 45.45 -32.53
CA MET A 1 -15.28 44.21 -32.62
C MET A 1 -14.19 44.24 -31.56
N LYS A 2 -14.44 43.69 -30.37
CA LYS A 2 -13.45 43.53 -29.29
C LYS A 2 -13.91 42.35 -28.41
N THR A 3 -13.83 41.14 -28.95
CA THR A 3 -14.25 39.90 -28.27
C THR A 3 -13.28 38.76 -28.53
N TYR A 4 -11.97 39.04 -28.54
CA TYR A 4 -10.94 38.03 -28.79
C TYR A 4 -9.78 38.05 -27.77
N LEU A 5 -10.00 38.56 -26.56
CA LEU A 5 -8.94 38.65 -25.53
C LEU A 5 -9.22 37.85 -24.24
N CYS A 6 -10.26 37.00 -24.20
CA CYS A 6 -10.55 36.18 -23.02
C CYS A 6 -10.28 34.68 -23.19
N LEU A 7 -9.82 34.22 -24.36
CA LEU A 7 -9.67 32.79 -24.64
C LEU A 7 -8.26 32.23 -24.41
N LEU A 8 -7.27 33.05 -24.06
CA LEU A 8 -5.87 32.60 -23.90
C LEU A 8 -5.46 32.27 -22.45
N LEU A 9 -6.32 32.51 -21.45
CA LEU A 9 -5.99 32.31 -20.03
C LEU A 9 -6.54 31.02 -19.41
N VAL A 10 -7.27 30.19 -20.17
CA VAL A 10 -7.82 28.91 -19.67
C VAL A 10 -6.93 27.71 -20.02
N ALA A 11 -5.93 27.88 -20.90
CA ALA A 11 -5.10 26.78 -21.37
C ALA A 11 -3.93 26.40 -20.43
N PHE A 12 -3.66 27.17 -19.37
CA PHE A 12 -2.47 26.96 -18.51
C PHE A 12 -2.74 26.34 -17.14
N LEU A 13 -3.98 25.93 -16.83
CA LEU A 13 -4.30 25.25 -15.56
C LEU A 13 -4.47 23.73 -15.69
N CYS A 14 -4.23 23.17 -16.87
CA CYS A 14 -4.19 21.72 -17.10
C CYS A 14 -2.75 21.18 -17.14
N VAL A 15 -1.85 21.70 -16.30
CA VAL A 15 -0.62 20.96 -15.99
C VAL A 15 -1.01 19.83 -15.07
N ASP A 16 -1.44 18.75 -15.72
CA ASP A 16 -1.50 17.37 -15.29
C ASP A 16 -1.07 17.14 -13.84
N TRP A 17 -2.06 17.06 -12.96
CA TRP A 17 -2.05 16.08 -11.87
C TRP A 17 -2.15 14.67 -12.47
N ALA A 18 -1.19 14.30 -13.32
CA ALA A 18 -0.82 12.91 -13.53
C ALA A 18 0.01 12.49 -12.32
N GLN A 19 -0.57 12.60 -11.13
CA GLN A 19 -0.04 11.97 -9.94
C GLN A 19 -0.30 10.49 -10.15
N THR A 20 0.58 9.85 -10.91
CA THR A 20 0.62 8.41 -11.08
C THR A 20 0.59 7.84 -9.67
N ASN A 21 -0.54 7.24 -9.30
CA ASN A 21 -0.67 6.46 -8.08
C ASN A 21 0.23 5.24 -8.25
N LYS A 22 1.55 5.45 -8.11
CA LYS A 22 2.53 4.38 -8.20
C LYS A 22 2.22 3.44 -7.05
N LEU A 23 2.04 2.16 -7.37
CA LEU A 23 1.79 1.15 -6.35
C LEU A 23 2.98 1.12 -5.37
N PRO A 24 2.74 0.79 -4.09
CA PRO A 24 3.84 0.63 -3.14
C PRO A 24 4.83 -0.44 -3.64
N ARG A 25 6.14 -0.26 -3.36
CA ARG A 25 7.23 -1.15 -3.82
C ARG A 25 6.93 -2.65 -3.58
N ILE A 26 6.25 -2.98 -2.48
CA ILE A 26 5.84 -4.35 -2.16
C ILE A 26 5.01 -5.02 -3.27
N CYS A 27 4.26 -4.25 -4.04
CA CYS A 27 3.43 -4.75 -5.14
C CYS A 27 4.22 -5.02 -6.43
N GLU A 28 5.46 -4.54 -6.51
CA GLU A 28 6.36 -4.73 -7.66
C GLU A 28 7.39 -5.86 -7.42
N LEU A 29 7.42 -6.43 -6.21
CA LEU A 29 8.34 -7.51 -5.86
C LEU A 29 7.95 -8.83 -6.54
N ASP A 30 8.97 -9.63 -6.84
CA ASP A 30 8.77 -11.00 -7.29
C ASP A 30 8.42 -11.96 -6.13
N ASP A 31 8.11 -13.21 -6.46
CA ASP A 31 7.68 -14.20 -5.48
C ASP A 31 8.76 -14.52 -4.43
N LYS A 32 10.05 -14.47 -4.78
CA LYS A 32 11.15 -14.75 -3.85
C LYS A 32 11.34 -13.59 -2.89
N ASP A 33 11.23 -12.38 -3.40
CA ASP A 33 11.33 -11.15 -2.64
C ASP A 33 10.15 -10.98 -1.67
N HIS A 34 8.95 -11.43 -2.06
CA HIS A 34 7.83 -11.57 -1.13
C HIS A 34 8.13 -12.54 0.01
N ASP A 35 8.73 -13.70 -0.27
CA ASP A 35 9.01 -14.70 0.76
C ASP A 35 10.05 -14.18 1.77
N PHE A 36 11.08 -13.46 1.29
CA PHE A 36 12.05 -12.78 2.16
C PHE A 36 11.39 -11.72 3.03
N LEU A 37 10.58 -10.85 2.43
CA LEU A 37 9.86 -9.79 3.14
C LEU A 37 8.94 -10.35 4.22
N ILE A 38 8.15 -11.38 3.89
CA ILE A 38 7.23 -12.03 4.83
C ILE A 38 8.01 -12.63 5.99
N THR A 39 9.15 -13.28 5.72
CA THR A 39 10.01 -13.86 6.75
C THR A 39 10.54 -12.78 7.69
N CYS A 40 11.10 -11.70 7.15
CA CYS A 40 11.59 -10.57 7.94
C CYS A 40 10.49 -9.92 8.80
N VAL A 41 9.30 -9.73 8.24
CA VAL A 41 8.15 -9.18 8.97
C VAL A 41 7.76 -10.10 10.12
N LYS A 42 7.67 -11.42 9.90
CA LYS A 42 7.35 -12.39 10.95
C LYS A 42 8.37 -12.41 12.08
N GLU A 43 9.66 -12.27 11.76
CA GLU A 43 10.74 -12.28 12.76
C GLU A 43 10.79 -11.01 13.60
N LYS A 44 10.49 -9.85 13.00
CA LYS A 44 10.59 -8.54 13.67
C LYS A 44 9.29 -8.04 14.28
N SER A 45 8.15 -8.57 13.84
CA SER A 45 6.86 -8.08 14.29
C SER A 45 6.59 -8.47 15.73
N GLU A 46 6.03 -7.54 16.49
CA GLU A 46 5.41 -7.83 17.77
C GLU A 46 4.13 -8.67 17.58
N THR A 47 3.74 -9.43 18.62
CA THR A 47 2.57 -10.31 18.60
C THR A 47 1.27 -9.57 18.27
N GLU A 48 1.10 -8.35 18.77
CA GLU A 48 -0.08 -7.53 18.50
C GLU A 48 -0.20 -7.20 17.00
N VAL A 49 0.89 -6.75 16.38
CA VAL A 49 0.94 -6.42 14.95
C VAL A 49 0.68 -7.67 14.10
N MET A 50 1.27 -8.82 14.45
CA MET A 50 1.01 -10.09 13.75
C MET A 50 -0.45 -10.54 13.86
N THR A 51 -1.09 -10.29 15.00
CA THR A 51 -2.50 -10.62 15.20
C THR A 51 -3.38 -9.79 14.27
N LYS A 52 -3.13 -8.47 14.17
CA LYS A 52 -3.88 -7.59 13.28
C LYS A 52 -3.61 -7.90 11.80
N LEU A 53 -2.36 -8.20 11.43
CA LEU A 53 -2.02 -8.67 10.07
C LEU A 53 -2.77 -9.96 9.72
N THR A 54 -2.81 -10.93 10.64
CA THR A 54 -3.57 -12.18 10.47
C THR A 54 -5.07 -11.91 10.31
N ALA A 55 -5.63 -10.99 11.08
CA ALA A 55 -7.04 -10.61 10.94
C ALA A 55 -7.34 -10.03 9.55
N VAL A 56 -6.45 -9.20 9.01
CA VAL A 56 -6.53 -8.72 7.63
C VAL A 56 -6.46 -9.87 6.62
N MET A 57 -5.52 -10.81 6.79
CA MET A 57 -5.41 -11.97 5.87
C MET A 57 -6.71 -12.79 5.85
N LYS A 58 -7.34 -12.98 7.01
CA LYS A 58 -8.64 -13.65 7.12
C LYS A 58 -9.76 -12.85 6.45
N ALA A 59 -9.80 -11.53 6.63
CA ALA A 59 -10.76 -10.64 5.97
C ALA A 59 -10.62 -10.66 4.44
N LEU A 60 -9.40 -10.83 3.93
CA LEU A 60 -9.12 -11.01 2.50
C LEU A 60 -9.36 -12.44 1.99
N HIS A 61 -9.88 -13.35 2.84
CA HIS A 61 -10.07 -14.77 2.52
C HIS A 61 -8.78 -15.52 2.15
N CYS A 62 -7.64 -15.13 2.75
CA CYS A 62 -6.34 -15.80 2.59
C CYS A 62 -5.97 -16.68 3.80
N GLY A 63 -6.79 -16.73 4.85
CA GLY A 63 -6.46 -17.46 6.08
C GLY A 63 -5.24 -16.84 6.77
N GLU A 64 -4.13 -17.57 6.84
CA GLU A 64 -2.86 -17.10 7.41
C GLU A 64 -1.77 -16.87 6.35
N ASP A 65 -2.13 -16.98 5.06
CA ASP A 65 -1.20 -16.77 3.95
C ASP A 65 -0.99 -15.27 3.68
N MET A 66 0.13 -14.76 4.19
CA MET A 66 0.56 -13.37 3.97
C MET A 66 0.88 -13.06 2.51
N LYS A 67 1.35 -14.02 1.71
CA LYS A 67 1.67 -13.80 0.30
C LYS A 67 0.39 -13.61 -0.50
N CYS A 68 -0.62 -14.45 -0.26
CA CYS A 68 -1.96 -14.26 -0.78
C CYS A 68 -2.51 -12.87 -0.44
N GLY A 69 -2.40 -12.46 0.84
CA GLY A 69 -2.96 -11.18 1.27
C GLY A 69 -2.21 -9.96 0.72
N ILE A 70 -0.88 -10.02 0.57
CA ILE A 70 -0.11 -8.97 -0.12
C ILE A 70 -0.57 -8.84 -1.56
N LYS A 71 -0.68 -9.97 -2.29
CA LYS A 71 -1.14 -9.95 -3.69
C LYS A 71 -2.55 -9.36 -3.81
N LYS A 72 -3.50 -9.80 -2.98
CA LYS A 72 -4.86 -9.25 -2.94
C LYS A 72 -4.91 -7.78 -2.55
N ALA A 73 -4.15 -7.37 -1.54
CA ALA A 73 -4.02 -5.97 -1.15
C ALA A 73 -3.55 -5.09 -2.32
N CYS A 74 -2.57 -5.57 -3.09
CA CYS A 74 -2.08 -4.88 -4.28
C CYS A 74 -3.13 -4.81 -5.39
N THR A 75 -3.83 -5.91 -5.70
CA THR A 75 -4.79 -5.97 -6.81
C THR A 75 -6.13 -5.29 -6.50
N GLU A 76 -6.68 -5.49 -5.30
CA GLU A 76 -8.03 -5.05 -4.94
C GLU A 76 -8.03 -3.67 -4.26
N PHE A 77 -6.92 -3.30 -3.61
CA PHE A 77 -6.84 -2.07 -2.80
C PHE A 77 -5.67 -1.16 -3.18
N GLN A 78 -5.02 -1.42 -4.31
CA GLN A 78 -3.87 -0.64 -4.80
C GLN A 78 -2.72 -0.57 -3.77
N GLY A 79 -2.56 -1.61 -2.95
CA GLY A 79 -1.55 -1.67 -1.88
C GLY A 79 -1.84 -0.73 -0.70
N SER A 80 -3.03 -0.15 -0.62
CA SER A 80 -3.38 0.78 0.45
C SER A 80 -3.65 0.05 1.76
N LEU A 81 -2.70 0.12 2.70
CA LEU A 81 -2.85 -0.47 4.03
C LEU A 81 -4.06 0.10 4.80
N VAL A 82 -4.38 1.38 4.61
CA VAL A 82 -5.53 2.04 5.24
C VAL A 82 -6.85 1.43 4.75
N LYS A 83 -6.98 1.16 3.44
CA LYS A 83 -8.19 0.54 2.89
C LYS A 83 -8.28 -0.92 3.27
N VAL A 84 -7.17 -1.65 3.16
CA VAL A 84 -7.08 -3.09 3.44
C VAL A 84 -7.40 -3.40 4.91
N GLY A 85 -6.92 -2.56 5.83
CA GLY A 85 -7.12 -2.74 7.26
C GLY A 85 -8.27 -1.93 7.85
N GLN A 86 -9.20 -1.43 7.03
CA GLN A 86 -10.30 -0.60 7.51
C GLN A 86 -11.12 -1.35 8.57
N GLY A 87 -11.26 -0.75 9.76
CA GLY A 87 -11.96 -1.36 10.89
C GLY A 87 -11.13 -2.36 11.70
N ILE A 88 -9.89 -2.65 11.29
CA ILE A 88 -8.94 -3.53 12.00
C ILE A 88 -7.76 -2.73 12.54
N PHE A 89 -7.17 -1.88 11.70
CA PHE A 89 -6.04 -1.03 12.09
C PHE A 89 -6.51 0.31 12.64
N LEU A 90 -5.86 0.74 13.72
CA LEU A 90 -5.84 2.13 14.13
C LEU A 90 -4.79 2.88 13.29
N ASN A 91 -4.87 4.22 13.26
CA ASN A 91 -3.91 5.04 12.51
C ASN A 91 -2.45 4.80 12.97
N GLU A 92 -2.24 4.57 14.25
CA GLU A 92 -0.93 4.22 14.81
C GLU A 92 -0.43 2.85 14.34
N ASP A 93 -1.33 1.89 14.13
CA ASP A 93 -0.97 0.57 13.59
C ASP A 93 -0.50 0.69 12.15
N VAL A 94 -1.16 1.54 11.36
CA VAL A 94 -0.79 1.78 9.96
C VAL A 94 0.65 2.30 9.86
N LEU A 95 1.04 3.22 10.76
CA LEU A 95 2.41 3.73 10.81
C LEU A 95 3.41 2.64 11.21
N LYS A 96 3.15 1.92 12.31
CA LYS A 96 4.00 0.82 12.79
C LYS A 96 4.20 -0.26 11.72
N ILE A 97 3.12 -0.67 11.07
CA ILE A 97 3.17 -1.69 10.01
C ILE A 97 3.94 -1.15 8.80
N ARG A 98 3.72 0.11 8.39
CA ARG A 98 4.47 0.70 7.28
C ARG A 98 5.97 0.71 7.59
N GLU A 99 6.36 1.18 8.77
CA GLU A 99 7.76 1.20 9.20
C GLU A 99 8.37 -0.21 9.25
N LEU A 100 7.65 -1.19 9.81
CA LEU A 100 8.07 -2.58 9.86
C LEU A 100 8.37 -3.13 8.46
N PHE A 101 7.42 -2.99 7.53
CA PHE A 101 7.57 -3.45 6.15
C PHE A 101 8.68 -2.70 5.41
N THR A 102 8.78 -1.37 5.54
CA THR A 102 9.89 -0.59 4.97
C THR A 102 11.24 -1.06 5.51
N SER A 103 11.37 -1.31 6.82
CA SER A 103 12.61 -1.79 7.44
C SER A 103 13.06 -3.18 6.96
N CYS A 104 12.15 -3.95 6.36
CA CYS A 104 12.42 -5.25 5.76
C CYS A 104 12.70 -5.14 4.25
N LEU A 105 12.07 -4.19 3.56
CA LEU A 105 12.33 -3.88 2.15
C LEU A 105 13.72 -3.26 1.92
N ASP A 106 14.24 -2.51 2.89
CA ASP A 106 15.56 -1.87 2.79
C ASP A 106 16.73 -2.84 3.08
N LYS A 107 16.43 -4.06 3.55
CA LYS A 107 17.43 -5.11 3.81
C LYS A 107 17.68 -6.04 2.61
N GLN A 108 17.01 -5.79 1.50
CA GLN A 108 17.08 -6.53 0.25
C GLN A 108 17.84 -5.71 -0.79
#